data_AF-A0A218UAN5-F1
#
_entry.id   AF-A0A218UAN5-F1
#
_cell.length_a   1.000
_cell.length_b   1.000
_cell.length_c   1.000
_cell.angle_alpha   90.00
_cell.angle_beta   90.00
_cell.angle_gamma   90.00
#
_symmetry.space_group_name_H-M   'P 1'
#
loop_
_entity.id
_entity.type
_entity.pdbx_description
1 polymer ?
#
loop_
_entity_poly.entity_id
_entity_poly.type
_entity_poly.pdbx_seq_one_letter_code
_entity_poly.pdbx_strand_id
1 'polypeptide(L)'
;MTEGPTDESSLKGLADAIKLLYGTEAREWTADDVISLVDELSVVPQEWLMENNARLLLLSGNSICFTFLASKAVNGRALELARLMVFMVLVCEKDLYHMDWAVRMMQKVCKVFSTPWERNNFLQCLENSFARMLMDMLQAVLAGDRDEEDSSFLNLFHLLNAQASFHKEILSLAMGSST
;
A
#
# COMPACT_ATOMS: atom_id res chain seq x y z
N MET A 1 9.69 -12.57 -14.93
CA MET A 1 8.56 -12.23 -14.03
C MET A 1 8.26 -10.76 -14.27
N THR A 2 6.97 -10.44 -14.42
CA THR A 2 6.46 -9.41 -15.34
C THR A 2 7.13 -8.04 -15.18
N GLU A 3 7.50 -7.43 -16.31
CA GLU A 3 8.02 -6.05 -16.37
C GLU A 3 6.98 -5.01 -15.89
N GLY A 4 5.71 -5.41 -15.72
CA GLY A 4 4.62 -4.59 -15.21
C GLY A 4 3.81 -5.22 -14.07
N PRO A 5 2.84 -4.46 -13.50
CA PRO A 5 1.98 -4.90 -12.42
C PRO A 5 1.19 -6.16 -12.79
N THR A 6 1.01 -7.06 -11.82
CA THR A 6 0.17 -8.25 -11.98
C THR A 6 -1.27 -7.94 -11.61
N ASP A 7 -2.21 -8.54 -12.33
CA ASP A 7 -3.63 -8.43 -12.03
C ASP A 7 -4.01 -9.15 -10.72
N GLU A 8 -5.20 -8.83 -10.20
CA GLU A 8 -5.71 -9.40 -8.95
C GLU A 8 -5.76 -10.94 -8.99
N SER A 9 -6.19 -11.51 -10.12
CA SER A 9 -6.41 -12.96 -10.24
C SER A 9 -5.11 -13.76 -10.08
N SER A 10 -3.99 -13.19 -10.54
CA SER A 10 -2.65 -13.80 -10.42
C SER A 10 -2.15 -13.89 -8.97
N LEU A 11 -2.52 -12.93 -8.11
CA LEU A 11 -2.08 -12.90 -6.70
C LEU A 11 -3.05 -13.58 -5.74
N LYS A 12 -4.29 -13.83 -6.17
CA LYS A 12 -5.35 -14.39 -5.31
C LYS A 12 -4.98 -15.72 -4.68
N GLY A 13 -4.43 -16.66 -5.47
CA GLY A 13 -4.03 -17.97 -4.97
C GLY A 13 -2.95 -17.89 -3.89
N LEU A 14 -1.98 -16.98 -4.05
CA LEU A 14 -0.95 -16.74 -3.04
C LEU A 14 -1.53 -16.08 -1.78
N ALA A 15 -2.40 -15.08 -1.94
CA ALA A 15 -3.07 -14.43 -0.82
C ALA A 15 -3.90 -15.43 0.01
N ASP A 16 -4.60 -16.35 -0.66
CA ASP A 16 -5.39 -17.39 0.02
C ASP A 16 -4.49 -18.40 0.75
N ALA A 17 -3.33 -18.76 0.19
CA ALA A 17 -2.35 -19.57 0.90
C ALA A 17 -1.79 -18.87 2.15
N ILE A 18 -1.48 -17.57 2.06
CA ILE A 18 -1.02 -16.76 3.19
C ILE A 18 -2.09 -16.70 4.30
N LYS A 19 -3.37 -16.56 3.93
CA LYS A 19 -4.48 -16.60 4.91
C LYS A 19 -4.56 -17.92 5.65
N LEU A 20 -4.36 -19.04 4.96
CA LEU A 20 -4.36 -20.36 5.57
C LEU A 20 -3.22 -20.51 6.59
N LEU A 21 -2.03 -19.99 6.28
CA LEU A 21 -0.88 -19.99 7.19
C LEU A 21 -1.09 -19.08 8.41
N TYR A 22 -1.76 -17.94 8.22
CA TYR A 22 -2.10 -17.02 9.33
C TYR A 22 -3.26 -17.54 10.19
N GLY A 23 -4.04 -18.49 9.69
CA GLY A 23 -5.19 -19.05 10.38
C GLY A 23 -4.79 -19.82 11.64
N THR A 24 -5.65 -19.82 12.65
CA THR A 24 -5.41 -20.48 13.95
C THR A 24 -5.27 -22.00 13.86
N GLU A 25 -5.61 -22.60 12.71
CA GLU A 25 -5.47 -24.03 12.44
C GLU A 25 -4.03 -24.41 12.09
N ALA A 26 -3.23 -23.48 11.56
CA ALA A 26 -1.82 -23.67 11.26
C ALA A 26 -0.97 -23.51 12.54
N ARG A 27 -1.03 -24.51 13.44
CA ARG A 27 -0.40 -24.48 14.78
C ARG A 27 1.13 -24.28 14.79
N GLU A 28 1.78 -24.44 13.64
CA GLU A 28 3.23 -24.32 13.48
C GLU A 28 3.67 -22.89 13.11
N TRP A 29 2.74 -22.06 12.62
CA TRP A 29 3.04 -20.71 12.13
C TRP A 29 2.53 -19.66 13.10
N THR A 30 3.42 -18.78 13.55
CA THR A 30 3.03 -17.57 14.28
C THR A 30 2.68 -16.45 13.31
N ALA A 31 1.99 -15.42 13.81
CA ALA A 31 1.75 -14.21 13.02
C ALA A 31 3.08 -13.58 12.54
N ASP A 32 4.11 -13.59 13.38
CA ASP A 32 5.43 -13.05 13.03
C ASP A 32 6.11 -13.86 11.92
N ASP A 33 5.98 -15.20 11.93
CA ASP A 33 6.52 -16.06 10.88
C ASP A 33 5.86 -15.75 9.52
N VAL A 34 4.53 -15.57 9.51
CA VAL A 34 3.78 -15.23 8.29
C VAL A 34 4.14 -13.83 7.81
N ILE A 35 4.28 -12.85 8.72
CA ILE A 35 4.70 -11.49 8.34
C ILE A 35 6.13 -11.49 7.80
N SER A 36 7.05 -12.28 8.37
CA SER A 36 8.41 -12.44 7.85
C SER A 36 8.40 -13.05 6.45
N LEU A 37 7.60 -14.10 6.24
CA LEU A 37 7.43 -14.72 4.93
C LEU A 37 6.93 -13.70 3.88
N VAL A 38 5.91 -12.90 4.22
CA VAL A 38 5.40 -11.86 3.32
C VAL A 38 6.44 -10.79 3.05
N ASP A 39 7.26 -10.41 4.04
CA ASP A 39 8.35 -9.46 3.86
C ASP A 39 9.43 -10.01 2.92
N GLU A 40 9.80 -11.29 3.07
CA GLU A 40 10.77 -11.97 2.21
C GLU A 40 10.28 -12.11 0.76
N LEU A 41 8.99 -12.44 0.56
CA LEU A 41 8.39 -12.55 -0.78
C LEU A 41 8.48 -11.23 -1.57
N SER A 42 8.54 -10.09 -0.88
CA SER A 42 8.67 -8.78 -1.54
C SER A 42 10.05 -8.56 -2.20
N VAL A 43 11.06 -9.35 -1.83
CA VAL A 43 12.45 -9.20 -2.30
C VAL A 43 13.09 -10.47 -2.86
N VAL A 44 12.46 -11.65 -2.69
CA VAL A 44 12.99 -12.95 -3.14
C VAL A 44 12.02 -13.63 -4.11
N PRO A 45 12.48 -14.20 -5.25
CA PRO A 45 13.88 -14.27 -5.72
C PRO A 45 14.42 -12.97 -6.35
N GLN A 46 13.54 -12.00 -6.63
CA GLN A 46 13.86 -10.65 -7.10
C GLN A 46 12.88 -9.69 -6.44
N GLU A 47 13.25 -8.41 -6.30
CA GLU A 47 12.36 -7.35 -5.81
C GLU A 47 11.07 -7.26 -6.61
N TRP A 48 9.94 -7.29 -5.91
CA TRP A 48 8.61 -7.14 -6.48
C TRP A 48 8.25 -5.66 -6.61
N LEU A 49 7.47 -5.33 -7.65
CA LEU A 49 6.85 -4.01 -7.76
C LEU A 49 6.01 -3.73 -6.50
N MET A 50 6.15 -2.53 -5.94
CA MET A 50 5.40 -2.12 -4.76
C MET A 50 3.87 -2.18 -4.95
N GLU A 51 3.39 -1.99 -6.19
CA GLU A 51 1.98 -2.19 -6.53
C GLU A 51 1.53 -3.65 -6.29
N ASN A 52 2.37 -4.63 -6.63
CA ASN A 52 2.06 -6.05 -6.41
C ASN A 52 2.10 -6.39 -4.91
N ASN A 53 3.04 -5.82 -4.16
CA ASN A 53 3.09 -5.98 -2.70
C ASN A 53 1.82 -5.40 -2.03
N ALA A 54 1.40 -4.20 -2.46
CA ALA A 54 0.18 -3.57 -1.98
C ALA A 54 -1.08 -4.42 -2.29
N ARG A 55 -1.19 -4.91 -3.54
CA ARG A 55 -2.29 -5.77 -3.99
C ARG A 55 -2.33 -7.09 -3.22
N LEU A 56 -1.18 -7.73 -3.00
CA LEU A 56 -1.08 -8.96 -2.20
C LEU A 56 -1.57 -8.75 -0.77
N LEU A 57 -1.12 -7.67 -0.11
CA LEU A 57 -1.52 -7.35 1.25
C LEU A 57 -3.03 -7.09 1.36
N LEU A 58 -3.59 -6.35 0.40
CA LEU A 58 -5.02 -6.05 0.36
C LEU A 58 -5.84 -7.34 0.19
N LEU A 59 -5.41 -8.24 -0.71
CA LEU A 59 -6.02 -9.54 -0.92
C LEU A 59 -5.87 -10.49 0.27
N SER A 60 -4.78 -10.39 1.02
CA SER A 60 -4.49 -11.23 2.21
C SER A 60 -5.41 -10.91 3.38
N GLY A 61 -6.13 -9.78 3.32
CA GLY A 61 -7.16 -9.41 4.29
C GLY A 61 -6.67 -8.52 5.43
N ASN A 62 -7.64 -7.95 6.15
CA ASN A 62 -7.39 -6.83 7.06
C ASN A 62 -6.45 -7.13 8.22
N SER A 63 -6.50 -8.34 8.79
CA SER A 63 -5.64 -8.73 9.91
C SER A 63 -4.18 -8.76 9.47
N ILE A 64 -3.88 -9.50 8.41
CA ILE A 64 -2.53 -9.68 7.87
C ILE A 64 -1.97 -8.34 7.38
N CYS A 65 -2.76 -7.60 6.58
CA CYS A 65 -2.36 -6.28 6.11
C CYS A 65 -2.04 -5.34 7.28
N PHE A 66 -2.91 -5.27 8.29
CA PHE A 66 -2.65 -4.43 9.45
C PHE A 66 -1.39 -4.87 10.22
N THR A 67 -1.23 -6.17 10.51
CA THR A 67 -0.07 -6.68 11.24
C THR A 67 1.23 -6.41 10.49
N PHE A 68 1.24 -6.57 9.16
CA PHE A 68 2.38 -6.24 8.31
C PHE A 68 2.73 -4.75 8.39
N LEU A 69 1.76 -3.86 8.20
CA LEU A 69 1.99 -2.41 8.26
C LEU A 69 2.41 -1.95 9.66
N ALA A 70 1.80 -2.53 10.69
CA ALA A 70 2.15 -2.27 12.09
C ALA A 70 3.59 -2.70 12.40
N SER A 71 4.06 -3.83 11.87
CA SER A 71 5.45 -4.26 12.07
C SER A 71 6.44 -3.26 11.48
N LYS A 72 6.14 -2.67 10.31
CA LYS A 72 6.96 -1.58 9.73
C LYS A 72 6.95 -0.34 10.63
N ALA A 73 5.79 0.04 11.17
CA ALA A 73 5.64 1.19 12.06
C ALA A 73 6.46 1.02 13.35
N VAL A 74 6.35 -0.13 14.02
CA VAL A 74 7.09 -0.45 15.26
C VAL A 74 8.60 -0.45 15.02
N ASN A 75 9.05 -0.90 13.85
CA ASN A 75 10.47 -0.92 13.48
C ASN A 75 11.00 0.44 12.99
N GLY A 76 10.22 1.52 13.11
CA GLY A 76 10.65 2.87 12.69
C GLY A 76 10.81 3.06 11.18
N ARG A 77 10.27 2.14 10.37
CA ARG A 77 10.39 2.14 8.89
C ARG A 77 9.35 3.05 8.23
N ALA A 78 9.26 4.30 8.70
CA ALA A 78 8.21 5.25 8.33
C ALA A 78 8.17 5.56 6.82
N LEU A 79 9.33 5.73 6.18
CA LEU A 79 9.40 6.01 4.74
C LEU A 79 8.95 4.81 3.89
N GLU A 80 9.38 3.60 4.25
CA GLU A 80 8.98 2.36 3.58
C GLU A 80 7.47 2.15 3.68
N LEU A 81 6.94 2.30 4.90
CA LEU A 81 5.51 2.22 5.19
C LEU A 81 4.71 3.29 4.44
N ALA A 82 5.21 4.53 4.37
CA ALA A 82 4.57 5.61 3.63
C ALA A 82 4.46 5.29 2.14
N ARG A 83 5.56 4.83 1.52
CA ARG A 83 5.55 4.40 0.12
C ARG A 83 4.54 3.28 -0.11
N LEU A 84 4.57 2.25 0.73
CA LEU A 84 3.63 1.14 0.63
C LEU A 84 2.18 1.62 0.73
N MET A 85 1.87 2.53 1.66
CA MET A 85 0.54 3.12 1.80
C MET A 85 0.09 3.88 0.54
N VAL A 86 0.99 4.64 -0.11
CA VAL A 86 0.67 5.29 -1.41
C VAL A 86 0.30 4.25 -2.46
N PHE A 87 1.06 3.14 -2.55
CA PHE A 87 0.72 2.06 -3.49
C PHE A 87 -0.58 1.34 -3.12
N MET A 88 -0.92 1.20 -1.83
CA MET A 88 -2.24 0.68 -1.44
C MET A 88 -3.37 1.60 -1.89
N VAL A 89 -3.18 2.92 -1.75
CA VAL A 89 -4.13 3.93 -2.25
C VAL A 89 -4.27 3.87 -3.77
N LEU A 90 -3.16 3.74 -4.49
CA LEU A 90 -3.16 3.56 -5.95
C LEU A 90 -3.89 2.28 -6.38
N VAL A 91 -3.63 1.16 -5.72
CA VAL A 91 -4.34 -0.11 -5.98
C VAL A 91 -5.83 0.02 -5.70
N CYS A 92 -6.23 0.76 -4.65
CA CYS A 92 -7.64 1.00 -4.39
C CYS A 92 -8.33 1.75 -5.54
N GLU A 93 -7.66 2.75 -6.11
CA GLU A 93 -8.18 3.47 -7.28
C GLU A 93 -8.23 2.59 -8.54
N LYS A 94 -7.16 1.86 -8.83
CA LYS A 94 -7.05 1.02 -10.04
C LYS A 94 -8.02 -0.16 -10.03
N ASP A 95 -8.12 -0.84 -8.89
CA ASP A 95 -8.90 -2.08 -8.75
C ASP A 95 -10.31 -1.79 -8.17
N LEU A 96 -10.69 -0.51 -8.07
CA LEU A 96 -12.02 -0.04 -7.62
C LEU A 96 -12.39 -0.45 -6.18
N TYR A 97 -11.42 -0.58 -5.28
CA TYR A 97 -11.67 -0.74 -3.86
C TYR A 97 -12.10 0.58 -3.20
N HIS A 98 -12.86 0.48 -2.11
CA HIS A 98 -13.32 1.66 -1.37
C HIS A 98 -12.16 2.42 -0.70
N MET A 99 -11.99 3.69 -1.06
CA MET A 99 -10.94 4.54 -0.50
C MET A 99 -11.05 4.75 1.03
N ASP A 100 -12.27 4.70 1.58
CA ASP A 100 -12.52 4.71 3.04
C ASP A 100 -11.74 3.60 3.77
N TRP A 101 -11.57 2.44 3.13
CA TRP A 101 -10.78 1.35 3.69
C TRP A 101 -9.31 1.75 3.88
N ALA A 102 -8.69 2.37 2.87
CA ALA A 102 -7.29 2.77 2.92
C ALA A 102 -7.06 3.84 4.01
N VAL A 103 -7.97 4.80 4.12
CA VAL A 103 -7.91 5.82 5.19
C VAL A 103 -8.08 5.19 6.56
N ARG A 104 -9.03 4.27 6.76
CA ARG A 104 -9.19 3.54 8.02
C ARG A 104 -7.98 2.69 8.37
N MET A 105 -7.36 2.04 7.38
CA MET A 105 -6.14 1.27 7.58
C MET A 105 -5.00 2.18 8.02
N MET A 106 -4.78 3.30 7.33
CA MET A 106 -3.81 4.33 7.75
C MET A 106 -4.08 4.82 9.17
N GLN A 107 -5.33 5.12 9.53
CA GLN A 107 -5.69 5.55 10.89
C GLN A 107 -5.34 4.50 11.95
N LYS A 108 -5.54 3.20 11.66
CA LYS A 108 -5.12 2.11 12.56
C LYS A 108 -3.61 2.08 12.72
N VAL A 109 -2.86 2.17 11.62
CA VAL A 109 -1.39 2.19 11.65
C VAL A 109 -0.86 3.43 12.38
N CYS A 110 -1.47 4.60 12.18
CA CYS A 110 -1.13 5.83 12.90
C CYS A 110 -1.23 5.68 14.43
N LYS A 111 -2.14 4.82 14.92
CA LYS A 111 -2.30 4.55 16.35
C LYS A 111 -1.20 3.64 16.91
N VAL A 112 -0.45 2.93 16.07
CA VAL A 112 0.68 2.06 16.47
C VAL A 112 1.89 2.90 16.88
N PHE A 113 2.12 4.06 16.26
CA PHE A 113 3.19 4.96 16.65
C PHE A 113 2.99 5.48 18.08
N SER A 114 4.06 5.39 18.87
CA SER A 114 4.04 5.66 20.31
C SER A 114 4.05 7.14 20.62
N THR A 115 4.68 7.95 19.75
CA THR A 115 4.83 9.39 19.98
C THR A 115 4.12 10.23 18.91
N PRO A 116 3.69 11.47 19.25
CA PRO A 116 3.17 12.41 18.26
C PRO A 116 4.19 12.75 17.17
N TRP A 117 5.48 12.78 17.51
CA TRP A 117 6.55 13.03 16.55
C TRP A 117 6.64 11.93 15.49
N GLU A 118 6.62 10.65 15.89
CA GLU A 118 6.63 9.52 14.96
C GLU A 118 5.42 9.56 14.01
N ARG A 119 4.23 9.89 14.54
CA ARG A 119 3.02 10.05 13.73
C ARG A 119 3.16 11.16 12.70
N ASN A 120 3.62 12.34 13.12
CA ASN A 120 3.84 13.46 12.22
C ASN A 120 4.91 13.16 11.16
N ASN A 121 6.00 12.49 11.56
CA ASN A 121 7.03 12.04 10.63
C ASN A 121 6.48 11.07 9.58
N PHE A 122 5.65 10.10 9.99
CA PHE A 122 4.99 9.19 9.06
C PHE A 122 4.06 9.92 8.08
N LEU A 123 3.21 10.82 8.57
CA LEU A 123 2.32 11.63 7.71
C LEU A 123 3.12 12.49 6.72
N GLN A 124 4.21 13.10 7.16
CA GLN A 124 5.08 13.86 6.27
C GLN A 124 5.75 12.95 5.22
N CYS A 125 6.18 11.75 5.60
CA CYS A 125 6.71 10.77 4.65
C CYS A 125 5.65 10.33 3.63
N LEU A 126 4.39 10.21 4.03
CA LEU A 126 3.27 9.86 3.15
C LEU A 126 3.05 10.94 2.08
N GLU A 127 2.91 12.20 2.49
CA GLU A 127 2.75 13.34 1.56
C GLU A 127 3.94 13.48 0.62
N ASN A 128 5.16 13.37 1.15
CA ASN A 128 6.37 13.42 0.34
C ASN A 128 6.45 12.25 -0.65
N SER A 129 5.90 11.08 -0.30
CA SER A 129 5.86 9.91 -1.19
C SER A 129 4.87 10.12 -2.33
N PHE A 130 3.66 10.65 -2.06
CA PHE A 130 2.73 11.06 -3.12
C PHE A 130 3.39 12.06 -4.07
N ALA A 131 3.95 13.14 -3.53
CA ALA A 131 4.57 14.20 -4.33
C ALA A 131 5.71 13.66 -5.21
N ARG A 132 6.59 12.81 -4.65
CA ARG A 132 7.69 12.21 -5.41
C ARG A 132 7.17 11.29 -6.52
N MET A 133 6.24 10.39 -6.21
CA MET A 133 5.70 9.46 -7.21
C MET A 133 4.96 10.17 -8.34
N LEU A 134 4.23 11.25 -8.04
CA LEU A 134 3.59 12.08 -9.06
C LEU A 134 4.60 12.76 -9.97
N MET A 135 5.68 13.29 -9.40
CA MET A 135 6.76 13.89 -10.18
C MET A 135 7.48 12.86 -11.05
N ASP A 136 7.73 11.66 -10.53
CA ASP A 136 8.37 10.57 -11.28
C ASP A 136 7.48 10.14 -12.47
N MET A 137 6.16 10.00 -12.26
CA MET A 137 5.22 9.68 -13.35
C MET A 137 5.06 10.82 -14.35
N LEU A 138 5.03 12.07 -13.89
CA LEU A 138 5.00 13.24 -14.77
C LEU A 138 6.25 13.31 -15.64
N GLN A 139 7.43 13.03 -15.07
CA GLN A 139 8.68 12.96 -15.83
C GLN A 139 8.64 11.86 -16.89
N ALA A 140 8.11 10.67 -16.54
CA ALA A 140 7.93 9.58 -17.50
C ALA A 140 7.02 9.98 -18.68
N VAL A 141 5.90 10.65 -18.39
CA VAL A 141 4.98 11.18 -19.43
C VAL A 141 5.69 12.21 -20.33
N LEU A 142 6.48 13.11 -19.74
CA LEU A 142 7.18 14.15 -20.50
C LEU A 142 8.37 13.62 -21.32
N ALA A 143 8.94 12.48 -20.94
CA ALA A 143 10.07 11.87 -21.64
C ALA A 143 9.67 11.27 -23.00
N GLY A 144 8.38 10.95 -23.20
CA GLY A 144 7.78 10.68 -24.51
C GLY A 144 8.37 9.48 -25.26
N ASP A 145 8.36 8.29 -24.64
CA ASP A 145 8.67 7.05 -25.36
C ASP A 145 7.40 6.47 -25.99
N ARG A 146 7.41 6.33 -27.32
CA ARG A 146 6.19 6.22 -28.16
C ARG A 146 5.37 4.95 -27.92
N ASP A 147 5.96 3.92 -27.32
CA ASP A 147 5.27 2.66 -26.98
C ASP A 147 4.73 2.65 -25.53
N GLU A 148 5.15 3.60 -24.67
CA GLU A 148 4.76 3.67 -23.24
C GLU A 148 3.95 4.93 -22.86
N GLU A 149 3.76 5.88 -23.78
CA GLU A 149 3.07 7.15 -23.53
C GLU A 149 1.65 6.97 -22.96
N ASP A 150 0.85 6.07 -23.55
CA ASP A 150 -0.53 5.81 -23.10
C ASP A 150 -0.57 5.18 -21.70
N SER A 151 0.35 4.26 -21.41
CA SER A 151 0.47 3.61 -20.09
C SER A 151 0.95 4.59 -19.02
N SER A 152 1.92 5.43 -19.36
CA SER A 152 2.50 6.43 -18.44
C SER A 152 1.48 7.51 -18.06
N PHE A 153 0.73 8.02 -19.05
CA PHE A 153 -0.32 9.00 -18.78
C PHE A 153 -1.45 8.41 -17.94
N LEU A 154 -1.87 7.17 -18.24
CA LEU A 154 -2.91 6.49 -17.48
C LEU A 154 -2.46 6.22 -16.03
N ASN A 155 -1.21 5.83 -15.81
CA ASN A 155 -0.66 5.66 -14.46
C ASN A 155 -0.64 6.98 -13.68
N LEU A 156 -0.24 8.09 -14.31
CA LEU A 156 -0.29 9.42 -13.69
C LEU A 156 -1.74 9.81 -13.34
N PHE A 157 -2.68 9.58 -14.26
CA PHE A 157 -4.10 9.85 -14.05
C PHE A 157 -4.64 9.06 -12.84
N HIS A 158 -4.35 7.77 -12.76
CA HIS A 158 -4.76 6.95 -11.61
C HIS A 158 -4.12 7.45 -10.31
N LEU A 159 -2.84 7.80 -10.29
CA LEU A 159 -2.20 8.29 -9.07
C LEU A 159 -2.77 9.63 -8.60
N LEU A 160 -3.07 10.54 -9.52
CA LEU A 160 -3.73 11.82 -9.21
C LEU A 160 -5.12 11.61 -8.61
N ASN A 161 -5.94 10.76 -9.21
CA ASN A 161 -7.28 10.44 -8.67
C ASN A 161 -7.19 9.73 -7.33
N ALA A 162 -6.25 8.78 -7.19
CA ALA A 162 -6.03 8.06 -5.94
C ALA A 162 -5.68 9.04 -4.81
N GLN A 163 -4.76 10.00 -5.05
CA GLN A 163 -4.43 11.05 -4.09
C GLN A 163 -5.65 11.91 -3.75
N ALA A 164 -6.41 12.39 -4.75
CA ALA A 164 -7.56 13.25 -4.53
C ALA A 164 -8.67 12.54 -3.74
N SER A 165 -9.01 11.30 -4.13
CA SER A 165 -9.98 10.44 -3.45
C SER A 165 -9.57 10.16 -2.00
N PHE A 166 -8.30 9.85 -1.76
CA PHE A 166 -7.77 9.58 -0.42
C PHE A 166 -7.87 10.80 0.50
N HIS A 167 -7.45 11.97 0.02
CA HIS A 167 -7.55 13.22 0.78
C HIS A 167 -8.98 13.67 1.00
N LYS A 168 -9.87 13.44 0.03
CA LYS A 168 -11.31 13.69 0.18
C LYS A 168 -11.90 12.86 1.33
N GLU A 169 -11.53 11.58 1.46
CA GLU A 169 -11.97 10.74 2.60
C GLU A 169 -11.37 11.21 3.93
N ILE A 170 -10.11 11.64 3.97
CA ILE A 170 -9.51 12.26 5.16
C ILE A 170 -10.27 13.52 5.57
N LEU A 171 -10.56 14.42 4.63
CA LEU A 171 -11.32 15.64 4.87
C LEU A 171 -12.74 15.31 5.35
N SER A 172 -13.40 14.32 4.73
CA SER A 172 -14.72 13.85 5.16
C SER A 172 -14.73 13.41 6.63
N LEU A 173 -13.73 12.64 7.05
CA LEU A 173 -13.59 12.22 8.44
C LEU A 173 -13.30 13.39 9.38
N ALA A 174 -12.40 14.31 8.99
CA ALA A 174 -12.07 15.49 9.78
C ALA A 174 -13.29 16.40 9.98
N MET A 175 -14.10 16.60 8.95
CA MET A 175 -15.32 17.41 8.99
C MET A 175 -16.47 16.68 9.70
N GLY A 176 -16.61 15.37 9.50
CA GLY A 176 -17.66 14.54 10.10
C GLY A 176 -17.46 14.21 11.59
N SER A 177 -16.27 14.48 12.15
CA SER A 177 -15.97 14.28 13.58
C SER A 177 -16.59 15.35 14.51
N SER A 178 -17.60 16.09 14.03
CA SER A 178 -18.25 17.21 14.73
C SER A 178 -19.72 16.95 15.07
N THR A 179 -20.02 15.76 15.63
CA THR A 179 -21.28 15.46 16.36
C THR A 179 -21.03 14.53 17.53
#